data_AF-A0A9P4LVU0-F1
#
_entry.id   AF-A0A9P4LVU0-F1
#
_cell.length_a   1.000
_cell.length_b   1.000
_cell.length_c   1.000
_cell.angle_alpha   90.00
_cell.angle_beta   90.00
_cell.angle_gamma   90.00
#
_symmetry.space_group_name_H-M   'P 1'
#
loop_
_entity.id
_entity.type
_entity.pdbx_description
1 polymer ?
#
loop_
_entity_poly.entity_id
_entity_poly.type
_entity_poly.pdbx_seq_one_letter_code
_entity_poly.pdbx_strand_id
1 'polypeptide(L)'
;MSERRRRRRHLWTLLLLLALVSLATRLYSLPLNRVIESRYCHSYYLEHDPSKIPNNGEVPEDLCKEKPVQQKLAWLQGFTETAIIGVDLFVTLPLGWLSDTNGRKVILWLNSFGFVLMVTWTVLVGYLDRLLPIEAVAAGPFFMLIGGHNCVLFSTVFALVADLTDHLLQRTSWIAYITSVNYVITLFGPSLAGLTMSAGLWLPFYISIALLVVALAVTNSIQSIPAKEAPVRHNSDCRNSDNVPLLRHFEGYGVIRDQVSPPKPQTLRNRLSEQLKSTKNLVLGRRNFQVLLLCFTLTALASSNTHLLPLYMSKRYNWSFANVGYLLSVKAVVNITLLAFIIPTTMRALLRKHPRSEVPLNFYGAQISIFVSVAGALLIASAPKIGELVAALIVYALGSALPVFTIPLVESPVVALPDSNSQAQDYSIVMLTKTTGELIGAPLMTVAWVKAIEFGGAGLGLPYFLSAVSASTTIDC
;
A
#
# COMPACT_ATOMS: atom_id res chain seq x y z
N MET A 1 7.28 -38.11 1.50
CA MET A 1 5.95 -37.58 1.92
C MET A 1 6.02 -36.52 3.03
N SER A 2 7.01 -36.56 3.93
CA SER A 2 7.20 -35.59 5.02
C SER A 2 7.55 -34.17 4.54
N GLU A 3 8.40 -34.03 3.51
CA GLU A 3 8.89 -32.73 3.04
C GLU A 3 7.82 -31.87 2.37
N ARG A 4 6.95 -32.45 1.51
CA ARG A 4 5.81 -31.74 0.91
C ARG A 4 4.83 -31.22 1.97
N ARG A 5 4.56 -32.03 3.02
CA ARG A 5 3.72 -31.60 4.15
C ARG A 5 4.36 -30.44 4.92
N ARG A 6 5.68 -30.49 5.13
CA ARG A 6 6.46 -29.42 5.78
C ARG A 6 6.43 -28.11 4.97
N ARG A 7 6.70 -28.15 3.66
CA ARG A 7 6.62 -26.97 2.78
C ARG A 7 5.22 -26.35 2.76
N ARG A 8 4.17 -27.19 2.70
CA ARG A 8 2.78 -26.72 2.76
C ARG A 8 2.45 -26.05 4.10
N ARG A 9 2.98 -26.56 5.22
CA ARG A 9 2.83 -25.90 6.54
C ARG A 9 3.47 -24.50 6.50
N HIS A 10 4.69 -24.36 5.99
CA HIS A 10 5.35 -23.05 5.89
C HIS A 10 4.57 -22.04 5.04
N LEU A 11 3.98 -22.47 3.92
CA LEU A 11 3.14 -21.59 3.09
C LEU A 11 1.89 -21.09 3.84
N TRP A 12 1.23 -21.94 4.62
CA TRP A 12 0.12 -21.52 5.49
C TRP A 12 0.58 -20.59 6.62
N THR A 13 1.75 -20.87 7.21
CA THR A 13 2.36 -20.00 8.23
C THR A 13 2.65 -18.61 7.68
N LEU A 14 3.10 -18.50 6.42
CA LEU A 14 3.34 -17.22 5.76
C LEU A 14 2.06 -16.45 5.47
N LEU A 15 1.01 -17.15 5.02
CA LEU A 15 -0.30 -16.53 4.82
C LEU A 15 -0.86 -16.00 6.14
N LEU A 16 -0.72 -16.75 7.23
CA LEU A 16 -1.10 -16.29 8.58
C LEU A 16 -0.26 -15.08 9.02
N LEU A 17 1.06 -15.14 8.85
CA LEU A 17 1.96 -14.04 9.19
C LEU A 17 1.55 -12.74 8.48
N LEU A 18 1.36 -12.82 7.16
CA LEU A 18 0.90 -11.69 6.35
C LEU A 18 -0.43 -11.17 6.88
N ALA A 19 -1.40 -12.06 7.14
CA ALA A 19 -2.71 -11.65 7.63
C ALA A 19 -2.62 -10.88 8.96
N LEU A 20 -1.80 -11.35 9.90
CA LEU A 20 -1.60 -10.70 11.19
C LEU A 20 -0.97 -9.31 11.03
N VAL A 21 0.11 -9.21 10.27
CA VAL A 21 0.83 -7.93 10.08
C VAL A 21 -0.03 -6.94 9.30
N SER A 22 -0.67 -7.34 8.20
CA SER A 22 -1.56 -6.47 7.42
C SER A 22 -2.75 -5.98 8.26
N LEU A 23 -3.32 -6.83 9.12
CA LEU A 23 -4.42 -6.44 9.99
C LEU A 23 -3.97 -5.44 11.06
N ALA A 24 -2.80 -5.67 11.67
CA ALA A 24 -2.19 -4.75 12.61
C ALA A 24 -1.96 -3.36 12.00
N THR A 25 -1.54 -3.29 10.72
CA THR A 25 -1.41 -2.02 9.97
C THR A 25 -2.73 -1.27 9.87
N ARG A 26 -3.82 -1.97 9.52
CA ARG A 26 -5.12 -1.31 9.35
C ARG A 26 -5.76 -0.88 10.67
N LEU A 27 -5.52 -1.62 11.75
CA LEU A 27 -5.94 -1.24 13.10
C LEU A 27 -5.15 -0.05 13.66
N TYR A 28 -3.96 0.21 13.14
CA TYR A 28 -3.14 1.35 13.53
C TYR A 28 -3.50 2.65 12.79
N SER A 29 -3.68 2.59 11.47
CA SER A 29 -3.68 3.79 10.62
C SER A 29 -4.84 4.76 10.85
N LEU A 30 -6.06 4.25 11.06
CA LEU A 30 -7.24 5.10 11.27
C LEU A 30 -7.26 5.70 12.70
N PRO A 31 -7.06 4.92 13.78
CA PRO A 31 -7.09 5.44 15.14
C PRO A 31 -5.95 6.40 15.46
N LEU A 32 -4.82 6.29 14.76
CA LEU A 32 -3.73 7.28 14.85
C LEU A 32 -4.23 8.71 14.61
N ASN A 33 -5.07 8.91 13.58
CA ASN A 33 -5.62 10.22 13.28
C ASN A 33 -6.47 10.76 14.44
N ARG A 34 -7.26 9.90 15.09
CA ARG A 34 -8.09 10.28 16.24
C ARG A 34 -7.24 10.64 17.46
N VAL A 35 -6.16 9.90 17.73
CA VAL A 35 -5.24 10.20 18.84
C VAL A 35 -4.56 11.55 18.63
N ILE A 36 -4.03 11.79 17.43
CA ILE A 36 -3.39 13.07 17.08
C ILE A 36 -4.40 14.23 17.19
N GLU A 37 -5.61 14.05 16.64
CA GLU A 37 -6.67 15.04 16.72
C GLU A 37 -7.04 15.37 18.18
N SER A 38 -7.27 14.34 18.99
CA SER A 38 -7.66 14.50 20.39
C SER A 38 -6.62 15.29 21.18
N ARG A 39 -5.32 15.00 20.97
CA ARG A 39 -4.23 15.72 21.63
C ARG A 39 -4.14 17.18 21.19
N TYR A 40 -4.20 17.47 19.89
CA TYR A 40 -4.20 18.85 19.41
C TYR A 40 -5.45 19.63 19.84
N CYS A 41 -6.60 18.98 19.84
CA CYS A 41 -7.87 19.55 20.28
C CYS A 41 -7.84 19.91 21.76
N HIS A 42 -7.35 19.01 22.61
CA HIS A 42 -7.20 19.28 24.04
C HIS A 42 -6.26 20.47 24.30
N SER A 43 -5.08 20.50 23.65
CA SER A 43 -4.16 21.64 23.76
C SER A 43 -4.77 22.95 23.25
N TYR A 44 -5.56 22.91 22.17
CA TYR A 44 -6.24 24.10 21.63
C TYR A 44 -7.24 24.70 22.62
N TYR A 45 -8.10 23.86 23.23
CA TYR A 45 -9.09 24.33 24.20
C TYR A 45 -8.49 24.73 25.55
N LEU A 46 -7.38 24.13 25.97
CA LEU A 46 -6.65 24.59 27.15
C LEU A 46 -6.20 26.05 27.03
N GLU A 47 -5.80 26.47 25.83
CA GLU A 47 -5.32 27.84 25.57
C GLU A 47 -6.44 28.83 25.26
N HIS A 48 -7.52 28.41 24.60
CA HIS A 48 -8.55 29.32 24.08
C HIS A 48 -9.84 29.34 24.91
N ASP A 49 -10.34 28.18 25.36
CA ASP A 49 -11.59 28.08 26.12
C ASP A 49 -11.62 26.80 26.98
N PRO A 50 -11.08 26.86 28.22
CA PRO A 50 -11.03 25.71 29.12
C PRO A 50 -12.41 25.19 29.53
N SER A 51 -13.49 25.97 29.36
CA SER A 51 -14.84 25.54 29.73
C SER A 51 -15.37 24.38 28.89
N LYS A 52 -14.77 24.17 27.71
CA LYS A 52 -15.12 23.07 26.79
C LYS A 52 -14.47 21.74 27.15
N ILE A 53 -13.57 21.71 28.13
CA ILE A 53 -12.94 20.50 28.62
C ILE A 53 -13.81 19.96 29.76
N PRO A 54 -14.51 18.82 29.58
CA PRO A 54 -15.34 18.27 30.63
C PRO A 54 -14.49 17.71 31.76
N ASN A 55 -15.12 17.43 32.92
CA ASN A 55 -14.42 16.89 34.10
C ASN A 55 -13.71 15.54 33.88
N ASN A 56 -14.07 14.81 32.81
CA ASN A 56 -13.41 13.57 32.40
C ASN A 56 -12.08 13.81 31.64
N GLY A 57 -11.75 15.06 31.30
CA GLY A 57 -10.53 15.44 30.57
C GLY A 57 -10.56 15.17 29.07
N GLU A 58 -11.65 14.61 28.52
CA GLU A 58 -11.74 14.26 27.10
C GLU A 58 -12.68 15.21 26.35
N VAL A 59 -12.12 15.97 25.40
CA VAL A 59 -12.90 16.88 24.57
C VAL A 59 -13.75 16.07 23.56
N PRO A 60 -15.08 16.31 23.49
CA PRO A 60 -15.95 15.70 22.49
C PRO A 60 -15.41 15.86 21.06
N GLU A 61 -15.44 14.79 20.27
CA GLU A 61 -14.84 14.77 18.93
C GLU A 61 -15.40 15.83 17.98
N ASP A 62 -16.69 16.16 18.10
CA ASP A 62 -17.37 17.12 17.24
C ASP A 62 -16.82 18.55 17.40
N LEU A 63 -16.22 18.85 18.56
CA LEU A 63 -15.55 20.12 18.84
C LEU A 63 -14.12 20.17 18.27
N CYS A 64 -13.54 19.01 17.94
CA CYS A 64 -12.16 18.92 17.46
C CYS A 64 -12.00 19.19 15.96
N LYS A 65 -13.08 19.54 15.26
CA LYS A 65 -13.05 19.87 13.84
C LYS A 65 -12.73 21.34 13.60
N GLU A 66 -12.03 22.02 14.50
CA GLU A 66 -11.54 23.38 14.28
C GLU A 66 -10.43 23.42 13.21
N LYS A 67 -10.34 24.51 12.43
CA LYS A 67 -9.33 24.66 11.35
C LYS A 67 -7.88 24.44 11.84
N PRO A 68 -7.39 25.12 12.90
CA PRO A 68 -6.00 24.99 13.34
C PRO A 68 -5.65 23.56 13.81
N VAL A 69 -6.58 22.88 14.48
CA VAL A 69 -6.42 21.48 14.93
C VAL A 69 -6.26 20.55 13.72
N GLN A 70 -7.12 20.71 12.72
CA GLN A 70 -7.15 19.85 11.53
C GLN A 70 -5.95 20.09 10.60
N GLN A 71 -5.43 21.32 10.54
CA GLN A 71 -4.21 21.62 9.78
C GLN A 71 -2.98 20.98 10.44
N LYS A 72 -2.85 21.06 11.78
CA LYS A 72 -1.76 20.39 12.50
C LYS A 72 -1.84 18.87 12.37
N LEU A 73 -3.04 18.29 12.50
CA LEU A 73 -3.30 16.87 12.24
C LEU A 73 -2.87 16.47 10.82
N ALA A 74 -3.28 17.25 9.81
CA ALA A 74 -2.95 16.99 8.42
C ALA A 74 -1.43 16.98 8.19
N TRP A 75 -0.71 17.97 8.73
CA TRP A 75 0.75 18.04 8.61
C TRP A 75 1.45 16.84 9.25
N LEU A 76 1.07 16.48 10.48
CA LEU A 76 1.70 15.37 11.19
C LEU A 76 1.40 14.02 10.52
N GLN A 77 0.15 13.81 10.09
CA GLN A 77 -0.24 12.60 9.35
C GLN A 77 0.49 12.51 8.01
N GLY A 78 0.53 13.61 7.26
CA GLY A 78 1.21 13.66 5.96
C GLY A 78 2.71 13.39 6.06
N PHE A 79 3.37 13.98 7.07
CA PHE A 79 4.77 13.68 7.37
C PHE A 79 4.96 12.21 7.72
N THR A 80 4.12 11.67 8.61
CA THR A 80 4.21 10.27 9.07
C THR A 80 4.09 9.29 7.90
N GLU A 81 3.09 9.46 7.02
CA GLU A 81 2.90 8.62 5.83
C GLU A 81 4.07 8.74 4.85
N THR A 82 4.54 9.96 4.59
CA THR A 82 5.70 10.21 3.72
C THR A 82 6.97 9.55 4.27
N ALA A 83 7.19 9.64 5.58
CA ALA A 83 8.31 9.02 6.26
C ALA A 83 8.23 7.49 6.21
N ILE A 84 7.04 6.89 6.38
CA ILE A 84 6.85 5.43 6.24
C ILE A 84 7.25 4.98 4.82
N ILE A 85 6.71 5.61 3.78
CA ILE A 85 7.00 5.24 2.38
C ILE A 85 8.49 5.46 2.07
N GLY A 86 9.04 6.59 2.49
CA GLY A 86 10.43 6.95 2.23
C GLY A 86 11.43 6.02 2.92
N VAL A 87 11.20 5.71 4.21
CA VAL A 87 12.02 4.77 4.97
C VAL A 87 11.92 3.37 4.38
N ASP A 88 10.71 2.88 4.11
CA ASP A 88 10.50 1.53 3.55
C ASP A 88 11.20 1.39 2.20
N LEU A 89 11.06 2.37 1.30
CA LEU A 89 11.76 2.39 0.02
C LEU A 89 13.29 2.38 0.19
N PHE A 90 13.81 3.19 1.11
CA PHE A 90 15.24 3.29 1.38
C PHE A 90 15.83 1.95 1.86
N VAL A 91 15.14 1.24 2.76
CA VAL A 91 15.63 -0.03 3.31
C VAL A 91 15.29 -1.26 2.47
N THR A 92 14.39 -1.15 1.49
CA THR A 92 13.97 -2.28 0.66
C THR A 92 15.14 -2.95 -0.08
N LEU A 93 16.04 -2.18 -0.70
CA LEU A 93 17.19 -2.76 -1.42
C LEU A 93 18.24 -3.35 -0.47
N PRO A 94 18.71 -2.64 0.58
CA PRO A 94 19.67 -3.21 1.53
C PRO A 94 19.15 -4.46 2.25
N LEU A 95 17.90 -4.44 2.72
CA LEU A 95 17.30 -5.58 3.41
C LEU A 95 16.97 -6.73 2.47
N GLY A 96 16.67 -6.44 1.20
CA GLY A 96 16.56 -7.47 0.16
C GLY A 96 17.86 -8.27 0.01
N TRP A 97 19.00 -7.59 -0.09
CA TRP A 97 20.31 -8.24 -0.12
C TRP A 97 20.61 -9.03 1.16
N LEU A 98 20.34 -8.43 2.32
CA LEU A 98 20.53 -9.09 3.61
C LEU A 98 19.62 -10.33 3.78
N SER A 99 18.45 -10.34 3.13
CA SER A 99 17.52 -11.46 3.09
C SER A 99 18.13 -12.71 2.45
N ASP A 100 18.94 -12.51 1.41
CA ASP A 100 19.58 -13.59 0.68
C ASP A 100 20.78 -14.17 1.46
N THR A 101 21.48 -13.36 2.27
CA THR A 101 22.65 -13.79 3.05
C THR A 101 22.30 -14.33 4.43
N ASN A 102 21.49 -13.59 5.20
CA ASN A 102 21.16 -13.90 6.59
C ASN A 102 19.87 -14.72 6.71
N GLY A 103 19.20 -14.96 5.59
CA GLY A 103 17.98 -15.73 5.47
C GLY A 103 16.72 -14.90 5.65
N ARG A 104 15.71 -15.21 4.83
CA ARG A 104 14.42 -14.51 4.75
C ARG A 104 13.66 -14.45 6.07
N LYS A 105 13.83 -15.45 6.94
CA LYS A 105 13.20 -15.49 8.28
C LYS A 105 13.62 -14.29 9.13
N VAL A 106 14.91 -13.95 9.12
CA VAL A 106 15.45 -12.86 9.96
C VAL A 106 14.82 -11.53 9.55
N ILE A 107 14.69 -11.28 8.25
CA ILE A 107 14.08 -10.06 7.71
C ILE A 107 12.60 -9.96 8.11
N LEU A 108 11.82 -11.05 8.02
CA LEU A 108 10.42 -11.06 8.47
C LEU A 108 10.27 -10.78 9.98
N TRP A 109 11.22 -11.29 10.77
CA TRP A 109 11.24 -11.05 12.21
C TRP A 109 11.57 -9.59 12.52
N LEU A 110 12.61 -9.03 11.88
CA LEU A 110 12.98 -7.62 12.02
C LEU A 110 11.87 -6.68 11.57
N ASN A 111 11.16 -7.02 10.49
CA ASN A 111 10.00 -6.27 10.00
C ASN A 111 8.89 -6.17 11.07
N SER A 112 8.46 -7.32 11.60
CA SER A 112 7.43 -7.37 12.65
C SER A 112 7.91 -6.65 13.92
N PHE A 113 9.18 -6.81 14.29
CA PHE A 113 9.77 -6.20 15.48
C PHE A 113 9.84 -4.67 15.37
N GLY A 114 10.32 -4.15 14.24
CA GLY A 114 10.30 -2.72 13.97
C GLY A 114 8.88 -2.17 14.09
N PHE A 115 7.89 -2.89 13.57
CA PHE A 115 6.51 -2.46 13.66
C PHE A 115 5.97 -2.42 15.11
N VAL A 116 6.31 -3.41 15.94
CA VAL A 116 5.98 -3.37 17.38
C VAL A 116 6.55 -2.10 18.02
N LEU A 117 7.81 -1.74 17.72
CA LEU A 117 8.43 -0.53 18.28
C LEU A 117 7.69 0.74 17.85
N MET A 118 7.31 0.86 16.57
CA MET A 118 6.55 2.02 16.08
C MET A 118 5.19 2.15 16.76
N VAL A 119 4.41 1.07 16.87
CA VAL A 119 3.09 1.13 17.53
C VAL A 119 3.25 1.43 19.02
N THR A 120 4.23 0.82 19.68
CA THR A 120 4.52 1.06 21.09
C THR A 120 4.95 2.51 21.33
N TRP A 121 5.77 3.08 20.45
CA TRP A 121 6.18 4.48 20.50
C TRP A 121 4.97 5.43 20.37
N THR A 122 4.08 5.17 19.43
CA THR A 122 2.84 5.95 19.27
C THR A 122 1.99 5.92 20.54
N VAL A 123 1.83 4.74 21.15
CA VAL A 123 1.09 4.59 22.42
C VAL A 123 1.79 5.35 23.54
N LEU A 124 3.12 5.26 23.64
CA LEU A 124 3.92 5.95 24.65
C LEU A 124 3.78 7.49 24.55
N VAL A 125 3.98 8.06 23.35
CA VAL A 125 3.81 9.50 23.09
C VAL A 125 2.37 9.93 23.36
N GLY A 126 1.42 9.07 22.99
CA GLY A 126 0.00 9.27 23.22
C GLY A 126 -0.40 9.40 24.70
N TYR A 127 0.15 8.56 25.57
CA TYR A 127 -0.10 8.59 27.02
C TYR A 127 0.71 9.65 27.78
N LEU A 128 1.97 9.90 27.38
CA LEU A 128 2.86 10.82 28.07
C LEU A 128 2.59 12.28 27.66
N ASP A 129 1.37 12.73 27.91
CA ASP A 129 0.88 14.04 27.46
C ASP A 129 1.61 15.24 28.04
N ARG A 130 2.07 15.12 29.30
CA ARG A 130 2.83 16.15 30.01
C ARG A 130 4.31 16.18 29.64
N LEU A 131 4.88 15.07 29.20
CA LEU A 131 6.33 14.94 28.96
C LEU A 131 6.70 15.07 27.48
N LEU A 132 5.85 14.56 26.58
CA LEU A 132 6.13 14.50 25.15
C LEU A 132 5.06 15.24 24.33
N PRO A 133 5.48 16.15 23.44
CA PRO A 133 4.57 16.75 22.47
C PRO A 133 4.11 15.68 21.47
N ILE A 134 2.89 15.82 20.94
CA ILE A 134 2.30 14.83 20.01
C ILE A 134 3.11 14.71 18.71
N GLU A 135 3.83 15.76 18.34
CA GLU A 135 4.80 15.80 17.24
C GLU A 135 5.87 14.71 17.36
N ALA A 136 6.16 14.22 18.56
CA ALA A 136 7.11 13.12 18.76
C ALA A 136 6.67 11.81 18.07
N VAL A 137 5.40 11.65 17.70
CA VAL A 137 4.92 10.54 16.85
C VAL A 137 5.66 10.49 15.52
N ALA A 138 6.14 11.63 15.01
CA ALA A 138 6.95 11.72 13.80
C ALA A 138 8.23 10.86 13.84
N ALA A 139 8.73 10.51 15.03
CA ALA A 139 9.85 9.58 15.19
C ALA A 139 9.48 8.10 14.93
N GLY A 140 8.20 7.75 15.03
CA GLY A 140 7.68 6.39 14.90
C GLY A 140 8.10 5.68 13.60
N PRO A 141 7.90 6.28 12.41
CA PRO A 141 8.31 5.68 11.14
C PRO A 141 9.79 5.28 11.05
N PHE A 142 10.69 5.97 11.77
CA PHE A 142 12.12 5.66 11.72
C PHE A 142 12.48 4.33 12.39
N PHE A 143 11.62 3.79 13.28
CA PHE A 143 11.78 2.41 13.76
C PHE A 143 11.66 1.37 12.63
N MET A 144 11.04 1.73 11.49
CA MET A 144 10.99 0.86 10.32
C MET A 144 12.36 0.74 9.63
N LEU A 145 13.37 1.54 9.98
CA LEU A 145 14.73 1.36 9.45
C LEU A 145 15.31 -0.02 9.78
N ILE A 146 14.83 -0.66 10.86
CA ILE A 146 15.29 -1.97 11.32
C ILE A 146 14.86 -3.10 10.37
N GLY A 147 13.65 -3.03 9.81
CA GLY A 147 13.05 -4.17 9.10
C GLY A 147 12.11 -3.83 7.94
N GLY A 148 11.99 -2.55 7.58
CA GLY A 148 11.04 -2.04 6.60
C GLY A 148 9.59 -2.11 7.05
N HIS A 149 8.69 -1.83 6.11
CA HIS A 149 7.25 -1.86 6.29
C HIS A 149 6.61 -2.82 5.26
N ASN A 150 5.70 -2.35 4.40
CA ASN A 150 4.95 -3.21 3.48
C ASN A 150 5.81 -3.70 2.31
N CYS A 151 6.66 -2.85 1.73
CA CYS A 151 7.51 -3.22 0.60
C CYS A 151 8.46 -4.37 0.98
N VAL A 152 9.14 -4.28 2.13
CA VAL A 152 10.01 -5.35 2.63
C VAL A 152 9.23 -6.62 3.00
N LEU A 153 8.05 -6.47 3.61
CA LEU A 153 7.18 -7.62 3.94
C LEU A 153 6.76 -8.40 2.69
N PHE A 154 6.14 -7.72 1.71
CA PHE A 154 5.63 -8.35 0.50
C PHE A 154 6.76 -8.95 -0.35
N SER A 155 7.85 -8.22 -0.54
CA SER A 155 9.02 -8.71 -1.29
C SER A 155 9.60 -9.99 -0.69
N THR A 156 9.78 -10.01 0.63
CA THR A 156 10.33 -11.18 1.35
C THR A 156 9.37 -12.36 1.33
N VAL A 157 8.06 -12.12 1.53
CA VAL A 157 7.03 -13.17 1.47
C VAL A 157 6.96 -13.78 0.07
N PHE A 158 6.93 -12.97 -0.99
CA PHE A 158 6.88 -13.49 -2.37
C PHE A 158 8.12 -14.29 -2.74
N ALA A 159 9.30 -13.82 -2.32
CA ALA A 159 10.53 -14.52 -2.59
C ALA A 159 10.63 -15.84 -1.80
N LEU A 160 10.10 -15.90 -0.57
CA LEU A 160 10.02 -17.14 0.20
C LEU A 160 9.00 -18.13 -0.38
N VAL A 161 7.87 -17.65 -0.94
CA VAL A 161 6.95 -18.49 -1.70
C VAL A 161 7.65 -19.07 -2.92
N ALA A 162 8.41 -18.27 -3.65
CA ALA A 162 9.18 -18.72 -4.80
C ALA A 162 10.16 -19.84 -4.44
N ASP A 163 10.83 -19.74 -3.28
CA ASP A 163 11.77 -20.77 -2.81
C ASP A 163 11.06 -22.06 -2.32
N LEU A 164 9.83 -21.94 -1.81
CA LEU A 164 9.03 -23.05 -1.27
C LEU A 164 8.29 -23.86 -2.33
N THR A 165 8.05 -23.27 -3.51
CA THR A 165 7.29 -23.89 -4.59
C THR A 165 8.19 -24.26 -5.77
N ASP A 166 8.18 -25.52 -6.19
CA ASP A 166 8.94 -25.95 -7.37
C ASP A 166 8.15 -25.77 -8.68
N HIS A 167 6.82 -25.82 -8.63
CA HIS A 167 5.95 -25.73 -9.81
C HIS A 167 5.37 -24.32 -9.98
N LEU A 168 5.40 -23.82 -11.22
CA LEU A 168 4.90 -22.49 -11.59
C LEU A 168 3.43 -22.30 -11.21
N LEU A 169 2.56 -23.26 -11.54
CA LEU A 169 1.12 -23.19 -11.22
C LEU A 169 0.86 -23.08 -9.72
N GLN A 170 1.60 -23.85 -8.91
CA GLN A 170 1.47 -23.83 -7.46
C GLN A 170 1.92 -22.47 -6.90
N ARG A 171 3.03 -21.94 -7.42
CA ARG A 171 3.52 -20.59 -7.07
C ARG A 171 2.46 -19.53 -7.35
N THR A 172 1.81 -19.59 -8.51
CA THR A 172 0.72 -18.66 -8.87
C THR A 172 -0.38 -18.67 -7.86
N SER A 173 -0.88 -19.86 -7.52
CA SER A 173 -2.01 -19.98 -6.61
C SER A 173 -1.68 -19.41 -5.24
N TRP A 174 -0.48 -19.67 -4.71
CA TRP A 174 -0.09 -19.15 -3.39
C TRP A 174 0.09 -17.65 -3.36
N ILE A 175 0.71 -17.09 -4.38
CA ILE A 175 0.83 -15.65 -4.53
C ILE A 175 -0.56 -15.01 -4.64
N ALA A 176 -1.49 -15.61 -5.40
CA ALA A 176 -2.87 -15.16 -5.49
C ALA A 176 -3.62 -15.24 -4.13
N TYR A 177 -3.35 -16.26 -3.31
CA TYR A 177 -3.94 -16.35 -1.97
C TYR A 177 -3.43 -15.24 -1.04
N ILE A 178 -2.12 -14.99 -1.00
CA ILE A 178 -1.48 -13.93 -0.21
C ILE A 178 -2.10 -12.57 -0.53
N THR A 179 -2.29 -12.29 -1.82
CA THR A 179 -2.80 -11.00 -2.27
C THR A 179 -4.29 -10.86 -1.98
N SER A 180 -5.05 -11.93 -2.21
CA SER A 180 -6.48 -11.98 -1.84
C SER A 180 -6.69 -11.71 -0.35
N VAL A 181 -5.88 -12.31 0.52
CA VAL A 181 -5.93 -12.07 1.98
C VAL A 181 -5.63 -10.61 2.32
N ASN A 182 -4.57 -10.04 1.74
CA ASN A 182 -4.26 -8.62 1.95
C ASN A 182 -5.38 -7.69 1.45
N TYR A 183 -6.02 -8.01 0.32
CA TYR A 183 -7.17 -7.27 -0.19
C TYR A 183 -8.33 -7.31 0.80
N VAL A 184 -8.74 -8.49 1.26
CA VAL A 184 -9.82 -8.63 2.26
C VAL A 184 -9.52 -7.79 3.50
N ILE A 185 -8.31 -7.87 4.04
CA ILE A 185 -7.90 -7.10 5.22
C ILE A 185 -7.90 -5.60 4.94
N THR A 186 -7.40 -5.17 3.78
CA THR A 186 -7.38 -3.76 3.40
C THR A 186 -8.78 -3.18 3.29
N LEU A 187 -9.75 -4.00 2.88
CA LEU A 187 -11.14 -3.60 2.70
C LEU A 187 -11.91 -3.57 4.03
N PHE A 188 -11.79 -4.58 4.89
CA PHE A 188 -12.49 -4.61 6.18
C PHE A 188 -11.75 -3.88 7.32
N GLY A 189 -10.45 -3.66 7.16
CA GLY A 189 -9.57 -3.08 8.18
C GLY A 189 -10.06 -1.75 8.77
N PRO A 190 -10.44 -0.75 7.96
CA PRO A 190 -10.94 0.52 8.48
C PRO A 190 -12.20 0.38 9.33
N SER A 191 -13.08 -0.56 9.01
CA SER A 191 -14.32 -0.79 9.74
C SER A 191 -14.05 -1.50 11.07
N LEU A 192 -13.13 -2.46 11.08
CA LEU A 192 -12.67 -3.08 12.33
C LEU A 192 -11.95 -2.05 13.23
N ALA A 193 -11.14 -1.17 12.64
CA ALA A 193 -10.51 -0.06 13.36
C ALA A 193 -11.54 0.92 13.95
N GLY A 194 -12.60 1.26 13.20
CA GLY A 194 -13.72 2.06 13.70
C GLY A 194 -14.48 1.39 14.84
N LEU A 195 -14.77 0.09 14.72
CA LEU A 195 -15.43 -0.72 15.76
C LEU A 195 -14.62 -0.75 17.06
N THR A 196 -13.35 -1.11 16.96
CA THR A 196 -12.46 -1.19 18.13
C THR A 196 -12.22 0.17 18.77
N MET A 197 -12.07 1.23 17.99
CA MET A 197 -11.89 2.59 18.51
C MET A 197 -13.17 3.13 19.19
N SER A 198 -14.36 2.72 18.72
CA SER A 198 -15.63 3.09 19.38
C SER A 198 -15.80 2.44 20.76
N ALA A 199 -15.19 1.27 20.98
CA ALA A 199 -15.14 0.63 22.29
C ALA A 199 -14.09 1.26 23.22
N GLY A 200 -13.00 1.79 22.66
CA GLY A 200 -12.01 2.57 23.40
C GLY A 200 -10.87 3.04 22.50
N LEU A 201 -10.40 4.28 22.72
CA LEU A 201 -9.39 4.92 21.87
C LEU A 201 -8.09 4.10 21.72
N TRP A 202 -7.66 3.46 22.81
CA TRP A 202 -6.40 2.69 22.86
C TRP A 202 -6.54 1.22 22.45
N LEU A 203 -7.77 0.69 22.43
CA LEU A 203 -8.03 -0.72 22.14
C LEU A 203 -7.47 -1.20 20.78
N PRO A 204 -7.60 -0.45 19.67
CA PRO A 204 -7.02 -0.84 18.38
C PRO A 204 -5.50 -1.02 18.43
N PHE A 205 -4.80 -0.17 19.18
CA PHE A 205 -3.34 -0.23 19.30
C PHE A 205 -2.91 -1.46 20.11
N TYR A 206 -3.60 -1.78 21.21
CA TYR A 206 -3.32 -3.00 21.98
C TYR A 206 -3.57 -4.27 21.16
N ILE A 207 -4.65 -4.31 20.38
CA ILE A 207 -4.92 -5.42 19.45
C ILE A 207 -3.83 -5.47 18.39
N SER A 208 -3.41 -4.34 17.83
CA SER A 208 -2.31 -4.26 16.85
C SER A 208 -1.01 -4.82 17.42
N ILE A 209 -0.60 -4.41 18.63
CA ILE A 209 0.58 -4.95 19.32
C ILE A 209 0.43 -6.46 19.55
N ALA A 210 -0.72 -6.93 20.04
CA ALA A 210 -0.96 -8.35 20.28
C ALA A 210 -0.84 -9.17 18.98
N LEU A 211 -1.42 -8.70 17.87
CA LEU A 211 -1.30 -9.33 16.55
C LEU A 211 0.16 -9.39 16.08
N LEU A 212 0.94 -8.33 16.29
CA LEU A 212 2.36 -8.28 15.94
C LEU A 212 3.23 -9.19 16.82
N VAL A 213 2.93 -9.31 18.11
CA VAL A 213 3.61 -10.26 19.01
C VAL A 213 3.31 -11.70 18.58
N VAL A 214 2.06 -12.00 18.20
CA VAL A 214 1.71 -13.31 17.60
C VAL A 214 2.46 -13.49 16.27
N ALA A 215 2.56 -12.45 15.42
CA ALA A 215 3.32 -12.50 14.17
C ALA A 215 4.81 -12.82 14.40
N LEU A 216 5.44 -12.27 15.45
CA LEU A 216 6.80 -12.63 15.85
C LEU A 216 6.92 -14.11 16.23
N ALA A 217 5.98 -14.63 17.02
CA ALA A 217 5.94 -16.04 17.40
C ALA A 217 5.71 -16.98 16.18
N VAL A 218 4.83 -16.58 15.27
CA VAL A 218 4.57 -17.28 14.00
C VAL A 218 5.82 -17.30 13.13
N THR A 219 6.55 -16.19 13.04
CA THR A 219 7.81 -16.10 12.29
C THR A 219 8.87 -17.03 12.86
N ASN A 220 8.96 -17.16 14.18
CA ASN A 220 9.88 -18.09 14.83
C ASN A 220 9.62 -19.57 14.47
N SER A 221 8.36 -19.91 14.16
CA SER A 221 7.95 -21.25 13.74
C SER A 221 8.34 -21.57 12.29
N ILE A 222 8.69 -20.56 11.49
CA ILE A 222 9.28 -20.75 10.16
C ILE A 222 10.71 -21.25 10.38
N GLN A 223 11.05 -22.39 9.81
CA GLN A 223 12.42 -22.88 9.85
C GLN A 223 13.26 -22.08 8.86
N SER A 224 14.53 -21.82 9.19
CA SER A 224 15.47 -21.20 8.27
C SER A 224 15.61 -22.10 7.04
N ILE A 225 15.06 -21.65 5.92
CA ILE A 225 15.29 -22.27 4.62
C ILE A 225 16.48 -21.53 4.05
N PRO A 226 17.65 -22.19 3.87
CA PRO A 226 18.74 -21.57 3.13
C PRO A 226 18.20 -21.21 1.74
N ALA A 227 18.48 -19.98 1.28
CA ALA A 227 18.11 -19.57 -0.07
C ALA A 227 18.64 -20.64 -1.04
N LYS A 228 17.76 -21.23 -1.86
CA LYS A 228 18.25 -22.08 -2.95
C LYS A 228 19.11 -21.20 -3.85
N GLU A 229 20.38 -21.55 -4.04
CA GLU A 229 21.08 -21.14 -5.25
C GLU A 229 20.18 -21.54 -6.41
N ALA A 230 19.72 -20.56 -7.19
CA ALA A 230 18.91 -20.86 -8.35
C ALA A 230 19.74 -21.77 -9.25
N PRO A 231 19.20 -22.91 -9.74
CA PRO A 231 19.92 -23.69 -10.72
C PRO A 231 20.19 -22.79 -11.92
N VAL A 232 21.45 -22.74 -12.35
CA VAL A 232 21.85 -22.23 -13.66
C VAL A 232 20.96 -22.94 -14.68
N ARG A 233 19.97 -22.24 -15.25
CA ARG A 233 19.14 -22.80 -16.31
C ARG A 233 20.02 -22.93 -17.55
N HIS A 234 20.57 -24.12 -17.74
CA HIS A 234 21.09 -24.54 -19.02
C HIS A 234 19.93 -24.51 -20.03
N ASN A 235 20.21 -23.97 -21.23
CA ASN A 235 19.28 -23.92 -22.35
C ASN A 235 18.58 -25.27 -22.54
N SER A 236 17.28 -25.32 -22.25
CA SER A 236 16.41 -26.37 -22.76
C SER A 236 15.03 -25.76 -22.97
N ASP A 237 14.61 -25.79 -24.24
CA ASP A 237 13.34 -25.34 -24.78
C ASP A 237 12.14 -25.63 -23.88
N CYS A 238 11.45 -24.56 -23.46
CA CYS A 238 10.07 -24.62 -22.99
C CYS A 238 9.24 -23.60 -23.77
N ARG A 239 8.97 -23.94 -25.03
CA ARG A 239 7.83 -23.42 -25.79
C ARG A 239 6.55 -23.89 -25.08
N ASN A 240 5.58 -23.00 -24.88
CA ASN A 240 4.24 -23.20 -24.31
C ASN A 240 4.13 -23.00 -22.78
N SER A 241 4.08 -21.74 -22.32
CA SER A 241 3.38 -21.38 -21.09
C SER A 241 2.94 -19.91 -21.11
N ASP A 242 2.06 -19.57 -22.05
CA ASP A 242 1.68 -18.18 -22.39
C ASP A 242 0.58 -17.54 -21.52
N ASN A 243 0.12 -18.13 -20.41
CA ASN A 243 -1.17 -17.71 -19.82
C ASN A 243 -1.20 -17.34 -18.33
N VAL A 244 -0.17 -16.72 -17.74
CA VAL A 244 -0.31 -16.17 -16.37
C VAL A 244 0.48 -14.87 -16.11
N PRO A 245 -0.03 -13.69 -16.50
CA PRO A 245 0.52 -12.37 -16.14
C PRO A 245 0.55 -12.07 -14.63
N LEU A 246 -0.31 -12.73 -13.85
CA LEU A 246 -0.41 -12.50 -12.41
C LEU A 246 0.87 -12.88 -11.64
N LEU A 247 1.69 -13.84 -12.11
CA LEU A 247 2.83 -14.30 -11.33
C LEU A 247 4.00 -13.31 -11.32
N ARG A 248 4.19 -12.60 -12.43
CA ARG A 248 5.31 -11.69 -12.67
C ARG A 248 5.10 -10.32 -12.03
N HIS A 249 3.84 -9.90 -11.86
CA HIS A 249 3.46 -8.74 -11.03
C HIS A 249 4.08 -8.79 -9.62
N PHE A 250 4.14 -9.99 -9.04
CA PHE A 250 4.66 -10.21 -7.68
C PHE A 250 6.16 -10.55 -7.66
N GLU A 251 6.74 -10.93 -8.80
CA GLU A 251 8.19 -10.97 -8.99
C GLU A 251 8.81 -9.58 -9.04
N GLY A 252 8.07 -8.56 -9.52
CA GLY A 252 8.53 -7.17 -9.52
C GLY A 252 8.65 -6.51 -8.14
N TYR A 253 8.06 -7.09 -7.09
CA TYR A 253 8.37 -6.74 -5.71
C TYR A 253 9.63 -7.45 -5.20
N GLY A 254 10.05 -8.53 -5.84
CA GLY A 254 11.35 -9.15 -5.62
C GLY A 254 12.43 -8.24 -6.19
N VAL A 255 13.26 -7.67 -5.31
CA VAL A 255 14.45 -6.92 -5.72
C VAL A 255 15.24 -7.71 -6.76
N ILE A 256 15.62 -7.02 -7.85
CA ILE A 256 16.52 -7.40 -8.95
C ILE A 256 17.28 -8.69 -8.67
N ARG A 257 16.74 -9.82 -9.12
CA ARG A 257 17.46 -11.10 -9.12
C ARG A 257 18.32 -11.18 -10.37
N ASP A 258 19.38 -10.37 -10.41
CA ASP A 258 20.44 -10.59 -11.40
C ASP A 258 21.14 -11.92 -11.08
N GLN A 259 21.42 -12.67 -12.15
CA GLN A 259 22.10 -13.95 -12.10
C GLN A 259 23.43 -13.82 -11.34
N VAL A 260 23.57 -14.60 -10.27
CA VAL A 260 24.77 -14.66 -9.45
C VAL A 260 25.92 -15.24 -10.29
N SER A 261 26.82 -14.38 -10.73
CA SER A 261 28.23 -14.72 -10.86
C SER A 261 28.92 -14.55 -9.50
N PRO A 262 29.96 -15.35 -9.17
CA PRO A 262 30.54 -15.40 -7.83
C PRO A 262 31.10 -14.04 -7.36
N PRO A 263 31.14 -13.80 -6.03
CA PRO A 263 31.27 -12.47 -5.46
C PRO A 263 32.68 -11.90 -5.60
N LYS A 264 32.80 -10.75 -6.30
CA LYS A 264 33.86 -9.78 -6.02
C LYS A 264 33.38 -8.83 -4.90
N PRO A 265 34.26 -8.43 -3.97
CA PRO A 265 33.92 -7.50 -2.89
C PRO A 265 33.80 -6.09 -3.47
N GLN A 266 32.66 -5.80 -4.08
CA GLN A 266 32.34 -4.48 -4.60
C GLN A 266 31.47 -3.76 -3.58
N THR A 267 31.90 -2.56 -3.19
CA THR A 267 31.19 -1.63 -2.31
C THR A 267 29.79 -1.34 -2.85
N LEU A 268 28.80 -1.20 -1.94
CA LEU A 268 27.39 -0.90 -2.22
C LEU A 268 27.19 0.22 -3.25
N ARG A 269 28.05 1.24 -3.21
CA ARG A 269 28.07 2.39 -4.12
C ARG A 269 28.33 2.01 -5.59
N ASN A 270 29.28 1.10 -5.84
CA ASN A 270 29.65 0.73 -7.21
C ASN A 270 28.53 -0.08 -7.87
N ARG A 271 27.87 -0.98 -7.11
CA ARG A 271 26.71 -1.72 -7.60
C ARG A 271 25.49 -0.83 -7.83
N LEU A 272 25.19 0.11 -6.92
CA LEU A 272 24.14 1.12 -7.14
C LEU A 272 24.39 1.90 -8.43
N SER A 273 25.65 2.26 -8.70
CA SER A 273 26.01 2.99 -9.93
C SER A 273 25.89 2.15 -11.20
N GLU A 274 26.20 0.86 -11.14
CA GLU A 274 26.04 -0.08 -12.26
C GLU A 274 24.55 -0.39 -12.51
N GLN A 275 23.77 -0.56 -11.45
CA GLN A 275 22.32 -0.76 -11.52
C GLN A 275 21.63 0.47 -12.13
N LEU A 276 21.95 1.69 -11.66
CA LEU A 276 21.40 2.92 -12.27
C LEU A 276 21.79 3.07 -13.75
N LYS A 277 23.03 2.72 -14.14
CA LYS A 277 23.45 2.76 -15.55
C LYS A 277 22.71 1.73 -16.40
N SER A 278 22.53 0.51 -15.87
CA SER A 278 21.78 -0.55 -16.54
C SER A 278 20.31 -0.18 -16.73
N THR A 279 19.65 0.32 -15.68
CA THR A 279 18.26 0.79 -15.74
C THR A 279 18.10 1.97 -16.70
N LYS A 280 19.07 2.90 -16.73
CA LYS A 280 19.05 4.03 -17.67
C LYS A 280 19.06 3.55 -19.12
N ASN A 281 19.86 2.53 -19.43
CA ASN A 281 19.93 1.95 -20.78
C ASN A 281 18.69 1.12 -21.14
N LEU A 282 18.03 0.50 -20.16
CA LEU A 282 16.77 -0.25 -20.34
C LEU A 282 15.56 0.65 -20.58
N VAL A 283 15.61 1.91 -20.14
CA VAL A 283 14.51 2.89 -20.26
C VAL A 283 14.74 3.87 -21.42
N LEU A 284 15.98 4.27 -21.69
CA LEU A 284 16.31 5.16 -22.79
C LEU A 284 16.06 4.48 -24.14
N GLY A 285 15.31 5.15 -25.02
CA GLY A 285 14.99 4.65 -26.37
C GLY A 285 13.64 3.93 -26.49
N ARG A 286 12.98 3.56 -25.38
CA ARG A 286 11.65 2.91 -25.38
C ARG A 286 10.53 3.92 -25.10
N ARG A 287 10.07 4.64 -26.13
CA ARG A 287 9.02 5.68 -26.00
C ARG A 287 7.75 5.17 -25.31
N ASN A 288 7.23 4.01 -25.73
CA ASN A 288 6.02 3.43 -25.14
C ASN A 288 6.20 3.06 -23.67
N PHE A 289 7.40 2.57 -23.29
CA PHE A 289 7.71 2.25 -21.90
C PHE A 289 7.85 3.51 -21.04
N GLN A 290 8.45 4.57 -21.57
CA GLN A 290 8.55 5.88 -20.88
C GLN A 290 7.17 6.51 -20.65
N VAL A 291 6.30 6.47 -21.66
CA VAL A 291 4.91 6.92 -21.52
C VAL A 291 4.22 6.09 -20.44
N LEU A 292 4.28 4.75 -20.53
CA LEU A 292 3.70 3.86 -19.51
C LEU A 292 4.18 4.20 -18.09
N LEU A 293 5.49 4.42 -17.90
CA LEU A 293 6.06 4.81 -16.60
C LEU A 293 5.49 6.15 -16.10
N LEU A 294 5.34 7.14 -16.98
CA LEU A 294 4.70 8.42 -16.65
C LEU A 294 3.22 8.24 -16.26
N CYS A 295 2.47 7.36 -16.93
CA CYS A 295 1.08 7.10 -16.57
C CYS A 295 0.98 6.40 -15.21
N PHE A 296 1.91 5.49 -14.90
CA PHE A 296 2.01 4.88 -13.57
C PHE A 296 2.36 5.90 -12.48
N THR A 297 3.28 6.85 -12.72
CA THR A 297 3.57 7.89 -11.72
C THR A 297 2.38 8.81 -11.48
N LEU A 298 1.71 9.26 -12.54
CA LEU A 298 0.55 10.15 -12.43
C LEU A 298 -0.63 9.46 -11.76
N THR A 299 -0.88 8.19 -12.09
CA THR A 299 -1.89 7.36 -11.42
C THR A 299 -1.55 7.16 -9.94
N ALA A 300 -0.28 6.88 -9.63
CA ALA A 300 0.20 6.73 -8.25
C ALA A 300 0.00 8.02 -7.45
N LEU A 301 0.36 9.16 -8.04
CA LEU A 301 0.14 10.49 -7.47
C LEU A 301 -1.35 10.74 -7.18
N ALA A 302 -2.22 10.44 -8.15
CA ALA A 302 -3.66 10.58 -8.00
C ALA A 302 -4.21 9.69 -6.87
N SER A 303 -3.69 8.46 -6.73
CA SER A 303 -4.14 7.49 -5.73
C SER A 303 -3.75 7.82 -4.29
N SER A 304 -2.75 8.70 -4.11
CA SER A 304 -2.26 9.13 -2.79
C SER A 304 -3.33 9.86 -1.95
N ASN A 305 -4.41 10.35 -2.57
CA ASN A 305 -5.56 10.93 -1.87
C ASN A 305 -6.32 9.93 -0.98
N THR A 306 -6.09 8.62 -1.15
CA THR A 306 -6.79 7.57 -0.39
C THR A 306 -6.49 7.67 1.11
N HIS A 307 -5.28 8.05 1.51
CA HIS A 307 -4.90 8.23 2.92
C HIS A 307 -5.55 9.46 3.56
N LEU A 308 -5.94 10.46 2.75
CA LEU A 308 -6.63 11.66 3.23
C LEU A 308 -8.14 11.48 3.36
N LEU A 309 -8.70 10.42 2.76
CA LEU A 309 -10.13 10.16 2.73
C LEU A 309 -10.78 10.18 4.13
N PRO A 310 -10.17 9.58 5.18
CA PRO A 310 -10.73 9.66 6.51
C PRO A 310 -10.75 11.08 7.10
N LEU A 311 -9.66 11.85 6.91
CA LEU A 311 -9.56 13.24 7.39
C LEU A 311 -10.59 14.13 6.68
N TYR A 312 -10.71 13.96 5.36
CA TYR A 312 -11.68 14.67 4.53
C TYR A 312 -13.11 14.43 5.00
N MET A 313 -13.50 13.16 5.17
CA MET A 313 -14.87 12.81 5.60
C MET A 313 -15.16 13.35 7.00
N SER A 314 -14.21 13.18 7.92
CA SER A 314 -14.37 13.61 9.30
C SER A 314 -14.53 15.13 9.41
N LYS A 315 -13.68 15.90 8.71
CA LYS A 315 -13.73 17.36 8.71
C LYS A 315 -14.93 17.92 7.94
N ARG A 316 -15.24 17.41 6.75
CA ARG A 316 -16.30 17.98 5.89
C ARG A 316 -17.69 17.74 6.46
N TYR A 317 -17.94 16.58 7.05
CA TYR A 317 -19.27 16.18 7.53
C TYR A 317 -19.41 16.24 9.05
N ASN A 318 -18.39 16.74 9.75
CA ASN A 318 -18.32 16.74 11.21
C ASN A 318 -18.64 15.37 11.80
N TRP A 319 -17.99 14.33 11.25
CA TRP A 319 -18.22 12.94 11.60
C TRP A 319 -17.09 12.39 12.43
N SER A 320 -17.42 11.49 13.36
CA SER A 320 -16.41 10.77 14.12
C SER A 320 -15.57 9.86 13.24
N PHE A 321 -14.28 9.69 13.55
CA PHE A 321 -13.41 8.77 12.83
C PHE A 321 -13.94 7.32 12.86
N ALA A 322 -14.71 6.94 13.89
CA ALA A 322 -15.36 5.63 13.96
C ALA A 322 -16.44 5.47 12.87
N ASN A 323 -17.32 6.46 12.72
CA ASN A 323 -18.35 6.48 11.67
C ASN A 323 -17.74 6.51 10.27
N VAL A 324 -16.63 7.22 10.10
CA VAL A 324 -15.84 7.20 8.87
C VAL A 324 -15.30 5.79 8.57
N GLY A 325 -14.80 5.07 9.56
CA GLY A 325 -14.37 3.67 9.42
C GLY A 325 -15.50 2.74 8.95
N TYR A 326 -16.73 2.94 9.45
CA TYR A 326 -17.91 2.23 8.96
C TYR A 326 -18.28 2.61 7.53
N LEU A 327 -18.19 3.88 7.15
CA LEU A 327 -18.50 4.32 5.79
C LEU A 327 -17.54 3.71 4.75
N LEU A 328 -16.27 3.54 5.11
CA LEU A 328 -15.28 2.89 4.25
C LEU A 328 -15.61 1.40 3.96
N SER A 329 -16.45 0.75 4.76
CA SER A 329 -16.95 -0.61 4.47
C SER A 329 -17.76 -0.66 3.18
N VAL A 330 -18.46 0.42 2.81
CA VAL A 330 -19.27 0.48 1.58
C VAL A 330 -18.36 0.39 0.36
N LYS A 331 -17.26 1.17 0.35
CA LYS A 331 -16.22 1.09 -0.68
C LYS A 331 -15.63 -0.33 -0.77
N ALA A 332 -15.47 -0.98 0.37
CA ALA A 332 -14.98 -2.36 0.43
C ALA A 332 -15.90 -3.38 -0.22
N VAL A 333 -17.20 -3.35 0.07
CA VAL A 333 -18.18 -4.26 -0.54
C VAL A 333 -18.20 -4.10 -2.06
N VAL A 334 -18.16 -2.87 -2.56
CA VAL A 334 -18.10 -2.60 -4.01
C VAL A 334 -16.83 -3.16 -4.62
N ASN A 335 -15.67 -2.92 -4.01
CA ASN A 335 -14.39 -3.42 -4.50
C ASN A 335 -14.32 -4.95 -4.52
N ILE A 336 -14.82 -5.63 -3.49
CA ILE A 336 -14.90 -7.10 -3.47
C ILE A 336 -15.79 -7.59 -4.61
N THR A 337 -16.99 -7.00 -4.75
CA THR A 337 -17.94 -7.41 -5.78
C THR A 337 -17.35 -7.25 -7.18
N LEU A 338 -16.71 -6.10 -7.41
CA LEU A 338 -16.06 -5.77 -8.67
C LEU A 338 -14.90 -6.70 -9.01
N LEU A 339 -13.96 -6.87 -8.07
CA LEU A 339 -12.72 -7.62 -8.31
C LEU A 339 -12.94 -9.14 -8.29
N ALA A 340 -13.86 -9.65 -7.46
CA ALA A 340 -14.08 -11.09 -7.31
C ALA A 340 -15.08 -11.65 -8.33
N PHE A 341 -16.11 -10.87 -8.72
CA PHE A 341 -17.20 -11.36 -9.56
C PHE A 341 -17.26 -10.64 -10.90
N ILE A 342 -17.37 -9.31 -10.91
CA ILE A 342 -17.65 -8.56 -12.14
C ILE A 342 -16.48 -8.69 -13.13
N ILE A 343 -15.26 -8.29 -12.75
CA ILE A 343 -14.11 -8.30 -13.66
C ILE A 343 -13.78 -9.72 -14.15
N PRO A 344 -13.68 -10.75 -13.29
CA PRO A 344 -13.36 -12.08 -13.76
C PRO A 344 -14.45 -12.68 -14.66
N THR A 345 -15.73 -12.32 -14.48
CA THR A 345 -16.82 -12.83 -15.33
C THR A 345 -16.89 -12.10 -16.67
N THR A 346 -16.79 -10.76 -16.67
CA THR A 346 -16.80 -9.96 -17.90
C THR A 346 -15.58 -10.26 -18.77
N MET A 347 -14.38 -10.36 -18.17
CA MET A 347 -13.16 -10.70 -18.90
C MET A 347 -13.25 -12.09 -19.53
N ARG A 348 -13.76 -13.09 -18.78
CA ARG A 348 -13.98 -14.45 -19.32
C ARG A 348 -14.99 -14.47 -20.45
N ALA A 349 -16.09 -13.73 -20.34
CA ALA A 349 -17.11 -13.67 -21.39
C ALA A 349 -16.57 -13.00 -22.66
N LEU A 350 -15.86 -11.88 -22.52
CA LEU A 350 -15.30 -11.12 -23.64
C LEU A 350 -14.16 -11.88 -24.34
N LEU A 351 -13.23 -12.49 -23.59
CA LEU A 351 -12.16 -13.31 -24.17
C LEU A 351 -12.67 -14.59 -24.83
N ARG A 352 -13.76 -15.19 -24.33
CA ARG A 352 -14.41 -16.32 -25.03
C ARG A 352 -14.95 -15.92 -26.40
N LYS A 353 -15.48 -14.69 -26.53
CA LYS A 353 -16.02 -14.17 -27.79
C LYS A 353 -14.92 -13.66 -28.72
N HIS A 354 -13.88 -13.03 -28.17
CA HIS A 354 -12.77 -12.41 -28.90
C HIS A 354 -11.41 -12.79 -28.29
N PRO A 355 -10.90 -14.00 -28.55
CA PRO A 355 -9.70 -14.53 -27.89
C PRO A 355 -8.40 -13.80 -28.25
N ARG A 356 -8.36 -13.06 -29.37
CA ARG A 356 -7.18 -12.28 -29.79
C ARG A 356 -7.19 -10.82 -29.30
N SER A 357 -8.19 -10.42 -28.52
CA SER A 357 -8.41 -9.03 -28.11
C SER A 357 -7.99 -8.75 -26.67
N GLU A 358 -7.07 -9.52 -26.09
CA GLU A 358 -6.62 -9.34 -24.69
C GLU A 358 -5.99 -7.96 -24.44
N VAL A 359 -5.01 -7.56 -25.26
CA VAL A 359 -4.34 -6.25 -25.14
C VAL A 359 -5.32 -5.08 -25.30
N PRO A 360 -6.14 -5.00 -26.37
CA PRO A 360 -7.09 -3.89 -26.50
C PRO A 360 -8.15 -3.92 -25.41
N LEU A 361 -8.59 -5.10 -24.94
CA LEU A 361 -9.57 -5.19 -23.85
C LEU A 361 -9.00 -4.68 -22.52
N ASN A 362 -7.75 -5.00 -22.20
CA ASN A 362 -7.05 -4.46 -21.04
C ASN A 362 -6.84 -2.94 -21.18
N PHE A 363 -6.51 -2.45 -22.38
CA PHE A 363 -6.38 -1.02 -22.64
C PHE A 363 -7.70 -0.27 -22.43
N TYR A 364 -8.81 -0.75 -23.02
CA TYR A 364 -10.14 -0.19 -22.80
C TYR A 364 -10.57 -0.28 -21.34
N GLY A 365 -10.28 -1.40 -20.66
CA GLY A 365 -10.55 -1.56 -19.23
C GLY A 365 -9.79 -0.55 -18.37
N ALA A 366 -8.53 -0.26 -18.70
CA ALA A 366 -7.74 0.76 -18.04
C ALA A 366 -8.32 2.16 -18.28
N GLN A 367 -8.64 2.53 -19.53
CA GLN A 367 -9.26 3.82 -19.86
C GLN A 367 -10.59 4.04 -19.12
N ILE A 368 -11.47 3.03 -19.13
CA ILE A 368 -12.75 3.09 -18.38
C ILE A 368 -12.47 3.26 -16.88
N SER A 369 -11.52 2.52 -16.32
CA SER A 369 -11.18 2.62 -14.90
C SER A 369 -10.63 4.00 -14.52
N ILE A 370 -9.82 4.63 -15.38
CA ILE A 370 -9.33 6.00 -15.18
C ILE A 370 -10.50 6.99 -15.24
N PHE A 371 -11.34 6.91 -16.28
CA PHE A 371 -12.49 7.80 -16.44
C PHE A 371 -13.45 7.73 -15.23
N VAL A 372 -13.76 6.52 -14.79
CA VAL A 372 -14.61 6.28 -13.61
C VAL A 372 -13.92 6.77 -12.33
N SER A 373 -12.60 6.62 -12.20
CA SER A 373 -11.84 7.17 -11.06
C SER A 373 -11.88 8.71 -11.02
N VAL A 374 -11.71 9.37 -12.18
CA VAL A 374 -11.79 10.83 -12.33
C VAL A 374 -13.19 11.31 -11.97
N ALA A 375 -14.23 10.69 -12.53
CA ALA A 375 -15.61 11.01 -12.22
C ALA A 375 -15.91 10.83 -10.72
N GLY A 376 -15.50 9.71 -10.13
CA GLY A 376 -15.64 9.44 -8.71
C GLY A 376 -14.92 10.47 -7.83
N ALA A 377 -13.70 10.87 -8.18
CA ALA A 377 -12.95 11.89 -7.44
C ALA A 377 -13.64 13.26 -7.52
N LEU A 378 -14.14 13.67 -8.69
CA LEU A 378 -14.89 14.91 -8.86
C LEU A 378 -16.21 14.91 -8.06
N LEU A 379 -16.93 13.79 -8.05
CA LEU A 379 -18.14 13.62 -7.25
C LEU A 379 -17.83 13.68 -5.74
N ILE A 380 -16.73 13.08 -5.29
CA ILE A 380 -16.28 13.21 -3.89
C ILE A 380 -16.00 14.69 -3.59
N ALA A 381 -15.29 15.40 -4.48
CA ALA A 381 -14.95 16.80 -4.26
C ALA A 381 -16.18 17.71 -4.10
N SER A 382 -17.23 17.46 -4.89
CA SER A 382 -18.44 18.27 -4.94
C SER A 382 -19.53 17.85 -3.94
N ALA A 383 -19.51 16.63 -3.41
CA ALA A 383 -20.55 16.10 -2.53
C ALA A 383 -20.78 17.00 -1.28
N PRO A 384 -21.92 17.67 -1.13
CA PRO A 384 -22.26 18.49 0.03
C PRO A 384 -22.92 17.68 1.15
N LYS A 385 -23.57 16.56 0.81
CA LYS A 385 -24.30 15.67 1.74
C LYS A 385 -23.68 14.28 1.77
N ILE A 386 -23.83 13.59 2.90
CA ILE A 386 -23.29 12.24 3.11
C ILE A 386 -23.88 11.23 2.12
N GLY A 387 -25.17 11.34 1.77
CA GLY A 387 -25.78 10.46 0.76
C GLY A 387 -25.11 10.58 -0.62
N GLU A 388 -24.73 11.80 -1.01
CA GLU A 388 -24.01 12.05 -2.26
C GLU A 388 -22.57 11.54 -2.18
N LEU A 389 -21.92 11.65 -1.01
CA LEU A 389 -20.62 11.04 -0.77
C LEU A 389 -20.67 9.52 -0.90
N VAL A 390 -21.71 8.85 -0.36
CA VAL A 390 -21.87 7.39 -0.48
C VAL A 390 -21.95 6.99 -1.97
N ALA A 391 -22.76 7.70 -2.76
CA ALA A 391 -22.86 7.46 -4.21
C ALA A 391 -21.51 7.72 -4.90
N ALA A 392 -20.83 8.82 -4.56
CA ALA A 392 -19.51 9.16 -5.09
C ALA A 392 -18.45 8.11 -4.75
N LEU A 393 -18.47 7.56 -3.52
CA LEU A 393 -17.58 6.49 -3.09
C LEU A 393 -17.81 5.20 -3.87
N ILE A 394 -19.05 4.87 -4.21
CA ILE A 394 -19.37 3.70 -5.06
C ILE A 394 -18.76 3.91 -6.44
N VAL A 395 -18.95 5.07 -7.06
CA VAL A 395 -18.35 5.39 -8.37
C VAL A 395 -16.82 5.36 -8.29
N TYR A 396 -16.23 5.98 -7.27
CA TYR A 396 -14.79 5.97 -7.07
C TYR A 396 -14.22 4.57 -6.80
N ALA A 397 -14.97 3.72 -6.09
CA ALA A 397 -14.63 2.32 -5.85
C ALA A 397 -14.54 1.54 -7.18
N LEU A 398 -15.48 1.78 -8.10
CA LEU A 398 -15.48 1.14 -9.43
C LEU A 398 -14.20 1.42 -10.24
N GLY A 399 -13.61 2.60 -10.07
CA GLY A 399 -12.35 2.98 -10.72
C GLY A 399 -11.10 2.31 -10.13
N SER A 400 -11.19 1.73 -8.93
CA SER A 400 -10.03 1.13 -8.24
C SER A 400 -9.49 -0.15 -8.87
N ALA A 401 -10.19 -0.68 -9.88
CA ALA A 401 -9.78 -1.82 -10.69
C ALA A 401 -8.61 -1.53 -11.65
N LEU A 402 -8.19 -0.26 -11.78
CA LEU A 402 -7.16 0.15 -12.72
C LEU A 402 -5.88 -0.72 -12.71
N PRO A 403 -5.29 -1.08 -11.55
CA PRO A 403 -4.09 -1.94 -11.54
C PRO A 403 -4.31 -3.29 -12.23
N VAL A 404 -5.51 -3.86 -12.14
CA VAL A 404 -5.83 -5.17 -12.76
C VAL A 404 -5.66 -5.13 -14.28
N PHE A 405 -5.94 -3.97 -14.89
CA PHE A 405 -5.84 -3.78 -16.33
C PHE A 405 -4.49 -3.25 -16.79
N THR A 406 -3.79 -2.44 -15.97
CA THR A 406 -2.49 -1.86 -16.35
C THR A 406 -1.33 -2.81 -16.17
N ILE A 407 -1.39 -3.72 -15.20
CA ILE A 407 -0.32 -4.69 -14.93
C ILE A 407 -0.07 -5.63 -16.14
N PRO A 408 -1.09 -6.22 -16.79
CA PRO A 408 -0.88 -7.02 -18.00
C PRO A 408 -0.33 -6.23 -19.19
N LEU A 409 -0.55 -4.91 -19.25
CA LEU A 409 -0.05 -4.08 -20.35
C LEU A 409 1.49 -3.94 -20.35
N VAL A 410 2.13 -4.08 -19.19
CA VAL A 410 3.60 -4.13 -19.07
C VAL A 410 4.19 -5.31 -19.85
N GLU A 411 3.45 -6.42 -19.92
CA GLU A 411 3.81 -7.64 -20.66
C GLU A 411 3.41 -7.60 -22.13
N SER A 412 2.70 -6.56 -22.57
CA SER A 412 2.23 -6.49 -23.95
C SER A 412 3.41 -6.47 -24.94
N PRO A 413 3.27 -7.09 -26.12
CA PRO A 413 4.33 -7.12 -27.14
C PRO A 413 4.69 -5.73 -27.69
N VAL A 414 3.88 -4.71 -27.40
CA VAL A 414 4.09 -3.30 -27.77
C VAL A 414 5.08 -2.61 -26.81
N VAL A 415 5.22 -3.16 -25.60
CA VAL A 415 6.03 -2.59 -24.52
C VAL A 415 7.20 -3.50 -24.17
N ALA A 416 6.95 -4.80 -23.96
CA ALA A 416 7.94 -5.76 -23.50
C ALA A 416 9.00 -6.06 -24.57
N LEU A 417 10.25 -6.18 -24.13
CA LEU A 417 11.31 -6.71 -24.97
C LEU A 417 11.14 -8.24 -25.16
N PRO A 418 11.61 -8.81 -26.29
CA PRO A 418 11.50 -10.25 -26.55
C PRO A 418 12.22 -11.13 -25.52
N ASP A 419 13.19 -10.58 -24.80
CA ASP A 419 14.04 -11.32 -23.86
C ASP A 419 13.36 -11.51 -22.50
N SER A 420 13.11 -12.76 -22.12
CA SER A 420 12.42 -13.14 -20.87
C SER A 420 13.06 -12.59 -19.58
N ASN A 421 14.38 -12.34 -19.55
CA ASN A 421 15.07 -11.77 -18.38
C ASN A 421 14.75 -10.27 -18.18
N SER A 422 14.43 -9.54 -19.26
CA SER A 422 14.13 -8.10 -19.20
C SER A 422 12.73 -7.82 -18.64
N GLN A 423 11.80 -8.77 -18.75
CA GLN A 423 10.40 -8.60 -18.32
C GLN A 423 10.25 -8.46 -16.80
N ALA A 424 11.00 -9.23 -16.00
CA ALA A 424 11.01 -9.09 -14.54
C ALA A 424 11.63 -7.75 -14.09
N GLN A 425 12.64 -7.28 -14.83
CA GLN A 425 13.27 -5.98 -14.60
C GLN A 425 12.29 -4.83 -14.92
N ASP A 426 11.54 -4.92 -16.03
CA ASP A 426 10.52 -3.94 -16.40
C ASP A 426 9.42 -3.80 -15.33
N TYR A 427 8.93 -4.90 -14.77
CA TYR A 427 7.96 -4.86 -13.67
C TYR A 427 8.52 -4.21 -12.40
N SER A 428 9.77 -4.51 -12.06
CA SER A 428 10.44 -3.93 -10.90
C SER A 428 10.57 -2.41 -11.05
N ILE A 429 10.91 -1.95 -12.27
CA ILE A 429 10.98 -0.52 -12.61
C ILE A 429 9.58 0.12 -12.46
N VAL A 430 8.53 -0.49 -13.03
CA VAL A 430 7.16 0.02 -12.91
C VAL A 430 6.73 0.15 -11.44
N MET A 431 7.03 -0.85 -10.59
CA MET A 431 6.68 -0.82 -9.18
C MET A 431 7.46 0.24 -8.39
N LEU A 432 8.75 0.40 -8.69
CA LEU A 432 9.59 1.45 -8.11
C LEU A 432 9.09 2.84 -8.49
N THR A 433 8.74 3.02 -9.77
CA THR A 433 8.16 4.25 -10.32
C THR A 433 6.83 4.58 -9.65
N LYS A 434 5.94 3.59 -9.47
CA LYS A 434 4.70 3.74 -8.73
C LYS A 434 4.94 4.19 -7.28
N THR A 435 5.85 3.53 -6.57
CA THR A 435 6.19 3.86 -5.17
C THR A 435 6.77 5.27 -5.06
N THR A 436 7.57 5.69 -6.04
CA THR A 436 8.09 7.07 -6.12
C THR A 436 6.97 8.07 -6.34
N GLY A 437 5.97 7.74 -7.17
CA GLY A 437 4.77 8.55 -7.36
C GLY A 437 3.95 8.72 -6.08
N GLU A 438 3.79 7.66 -5.29
CA GLU A 438 3.16 7.72 -3.96
C GLU A 438 3.97 8.56 -2.97
N LEU A 439 5.30 8.43 -2.97
CA LEU A 439 6.21 9.21 -2.12
C LEU A 439 6.13 10.73 -2.41
N ILE A 440 5.98 11.12 -3.67
CA ILE A 440 5.76 12.52 -4.07
C ILE A 440 4.31 12.95 -3.80
N GLY A 441 3.36 12.03 -3.99
CA GLY A 441 1.93 12.26 -3.80
C GLY A 441 1.56 12.57 -2.36
N ALA A 442 2.12 11.86 -1.39
CA ALA A 442 1.79 12.02 0.03
C ALA A 442 2.00 13.47 0.53
N PRO A 443 3.17 14.11 0.37
CA PRO A 443 3.37 15.50 0.80
C PRO A 443 2.58 16.49 -0.07
N LEU A 444 2.47 16.26 -1.38
CA LEU A 444 1.71 17.14 -2.28
C LEU A 444 0.22 17.20 -1.88
N MET A 445 -0.37 16.03 -1.64
CA MET A 445 -1.77 15.91 -1.21
C MET A 445 -1.97 16.47 0.20
N THR A 446 -0.98 16.36 1.08
CA THR A 446 -1.00 16.98 2.41
C THR A 446 -1.05 18.51 2.31
N VAL A 447 -0.17 19.11 1.51
CA VAL A 447 -0.16 20.56 1.28
C VAL A 447 -1.49 21.02 0.67
N ALA A 448 -2.02 20.27 -0.30
CA ALA A 448 -3.33 20.54 -0.87
C ALA A 448 -4.44 20.49 0.18
N TRP A 449 -4.41 19.49 1.08
CA TRP A 449 -5.39 19.35 2.15
C TRP A 449 -5.32 20.47 3.19
N VAL A 450 -4.12 20.90 3.57
CA VAL A 450 -3.93 22.04 4.49
C VAL A 450 -4.52 23.33 3.90
N LYS A 451 -4.28 23.60 2.61
CA LYS A 451 -4.89 24.73 1.88
C LYS A 451 -6.40 24.57 1.74
N ALA A 452 -6.89 23.34 1.53
CA ALA A 452 -8.31 23.04 1.45
C ALA A 452 -9.04 23.39 2.76
N ILE A 453 -8.43 23.07 3.92
CA ILE A 453 -8.95 23.41 5.25
C ILE A 453 -9.00 24.92 5.46
N GLU A 454 -8.00 25.65 4.95
CA GLU A 454 -7.95 27.11 5.02
C GLU A 454 -9.15 27.75 4.28
N PHE A 455 -9.38 27.33 3.02
CA PHE A 455 -10.53 27.78 2.23
C PHE A 455 -11.87 27.39 2.88
N GLY A 456 -11.99 26.16 3.40
CA GLY A 456 -13.23 25.65 3.98
C GLY A 456 -14.37 25.50 2.97
N GLY A 457 -15.55 25.10 3.45
CA GLY A 457 -16.74 24.90 2.62
C GLY A 457 -16.50 23.99 1.41
N ALA A 458 -16.86 24.46 0.21
CA ALA A 458 -16.62 23.74 -1.04
C ALA A 458 -15.13 23.49 -1.33
N GLY A 459 -14.24 24.37 -0.85
CA GLY A 459 -12.79 24.29 -1.03
C GLY A 459 -12.15 23.05 -0.40
N LEU A 460 -12.84 22.36 0.53
CA LEU A 460 -12.40 21.08 1.10
C LEU A 460 -12.20 19.98 0.05
N GLY A 461 -12.84 20.09 -1.13
CA GLY A 461 -12.69 19.13 -2.22
C GLY A 461 -11.36 19.22 -3.00
N LEU A 462 -10.50 20.21 -2.72
CA LEU A 462 -9.30 20.50 -3.52
C LEU A 462 -8.36 19.30 -3.78
N PRO A 463 -8.01 18.43 -2.80
CA PRO A 463 -7.14 17.28 -3.08
C PRO A 463 -7.74 16.30 -4.11
N TYR A 464 -9.07 16.16 -4.13
CA TYR A 464 -9.76 15.30 -5.08
C TYR A 464 -9.84 15.92 -6.48
N PHE A 465 -9.95 17.25 -6.58
CA PHE A 465 -9.80 17.94 -7.86
C PHE A 465 -8.38 17.77 -8.44
N LEU A 466 -7.33 17.90 -7.61
CA LEU A 466 -5.95 17.68 -8.06
C LEU A 466 -5.71 16.22 -8.49
N SER A 467 -6.28 15.26 -7.75
CA SER A 467 -6.27 13.85 -8.12
C SER A 467 -7.00 13.60 -9.45
N ALA A 468 -8.15 14.22 -9.67
CA ALA A 468 -8.90 14.13 -10.93
C ALA A 468 -8.11 14.69 -12.11
N VAL A 469 -7.45 15.85 -11.95
CA VAL A 469 -6.61 16.45 -13.00
C VAL A 469 -5.42 15.56 -13.33
N SER A 470 -4.71 15.07 -12.32
CA SER A 470 -3.55 14.17 -12.53
C SER A 470 -3.94 12.82 -13.11
N ALA A 471 -5.13 12.29 -12.80
CA ALA A 471 -5.64 11.09 -13.44
C ALA A 471 -6.13 11.37 -14.87
N SER A 472 -6.75 12.52 -15.16
CA SER A 472 -7.24 12.84 -16.51
C SER A 472 -6.11 12.93 -17.54
N THR A 473 -4.93 13.41 -17.15
CA THR A 473 -3.76 13.46 -18.04
C THR A 473 -3.24 12.07 -18.42
N THR A 474 -3.66 11.02 -17.72
CA THR A 474 -3.32 9.63 -18.06
C THR A 474 -4.27 8.98 -19.06
N ILE A 475 -5.40 9.61 -19.39
CA ILE A 475 -6.37 9.07 -20.36
C ILE A 475 -5.77 9.01 -21.78
N ASP A 476 -4.89 9.95 -22.09
CA ASP A 476 -4.30 10.14 -23.43
C ASP A 476 -2.98 9.35 -23.66
N CYS A 477 -2.59 8.48 -22.73
CA CYS A 477 -1.28 7.80 -22.67
C CYS A 477 -1.02 6.64 -23.69
#